data_AF-A0A5N1JKG2-F1
#
_entry.id   AF-A0A5N1JKG2-F1
#
_cell.length_a   1.000
_cell.length_b   1.000
_cell.length_c   1.000
_cell.angle_alpha   90.00
_cell.angle_beta   90.00
_cell.angle_gamma   90.00
#
_symmetry.space_group_name_H-M   'P 1'
#
loop_
_entity.id
_entity.type
_entity.pdbx_description
1 polymer ?
#
loop_
_entity_poly.entity_id
_entity_poly.type
_entity_poly.pdbx_seq_one_letter_code
_entity_poly.pdbx_strand_id
1 'polypeptide(L)'
;MQQTKTIGISAFALKGKAYFDLLKFRLSAFVALSGMFGYSLAVTRIDWLKLGLLFVASLAMTGSANIINQIIEKEYDKLMKRTAGRPLPTGRLTVQEAAIFAFVLFVVACYLFIVVFNLRACALSVLSLLLYGFVYTPLKRVGPIAVFVGALPGAFPPMIGWVAATNHYGLEPGILFAIQFFWQFPHFWAIAWVADNDYKKAGFKLLPSTGGKDEKTALQIMIYTLFLLPVGWLPYELGMTGINSAIVAMVCGILFLTQTFYLMRKRTDKAALQIMFGSFLYLPIVQIAFLLDKL
;
A
#
# COMPACT_ATOMS: atom_id res chain seq x y z
N MET A 1 4.96 46.77 21.72
CA MET A 1 5.41 45.48 22.26
C MET A 1 4.26 44.48 22.19
N GLN A 2 4.17 43.70 21.10
CA GLN A 2 3.21 42.60 20.98
C GLN A 2 3.94 41.32 21.38
N GLN A 3 3.64 40.81 22.56
CA GLN A 3 4.09 39.49 23.01
C GLN A 3 3.32 38.42 22.21
N THR A 4 4.03 37.76 21.30
CA THR A 4 3.56 36.55 20.62
C THR A 4 3.37 35.46 21.68
N LYS A 5 2.11 35.15 22.01
CA LYS A 5 1.74 33.96 22.80
C LYS A 5 2.03 32.72 21.94
N THR A 6 3.25 32.21 22.00
CA THR A 6 3.55 30.85 21.55
C THR A 6 2.91 29.90 22.55
N ILE A 7 1.73 29.36 22.20
CA ILE A 7 1.05 28.32 22.98
C ILE A 7 1.99 27.11 22.98
N GLY A 8 2.71 26.91 24.09
CA GLY A 8 3.63 25.80 24.27
C GLY A 8 2.86 24.48 24.24
N ILE A 9 2.95 23.74 23.13
CA ILE A 9 2.48 22.35 23.08
C ILE A 9 3.32 21.56 24.09
N SER A 10 2.66 20.83 25.00
CA SER A 10 3.37 20.06 26.03
C SER A 10 4.31 19.02 25.40
N ALA A 11 5.44 18.74 26.06
CA ALA A 11 6.41 17.75 25.59
C ALA A 11 5.76 16.37 25.36
N PHE A 12 4.75 16.03 26.16
CA PHE A 12 3.91 14.84 25.99
C PHE A 12 3.14 14.85 24.67
N ALA A 13 2.47 15.95 24.33
CA ALA A 13 1.72 16.07 23.08
C ALA A 13 2.63 16.04 21.84
N LEU A 14 3.84 16.63 21.93
CA LEU A 14 4.85 16.52 20.87
C LEU A 14 5.31 15.07 20.65
N LYS A 15 5.50 14.33 21.75
CA LYS A 15 5.90 12.91 21.69
C LYS A 15 4.78 12.02 21.16
N GLY A 16 3.54 12.24 21.59
CA GLY A 16 2.36 11.55 21.05
C GLY A 16 2.20 11.77 19.54
N LYS A 17 2.38 13.01 19.07
CA LYS A 17 2.40 13.32 17.63
C LYS A 17 3.51 12.55 16.89
N ALA A 18 4.70 12.43 17.48
CA ALA A 18 5.80 11.68 16.87
C ALA A 18 5.48 10.18 16.70
N TYR A 19 4.80 9.56 17.68
CA TYR A 19 4.32 8.18 17.55
C TYR A 19 3.22 8.05 16.47
N PHE A 20 2.31 9.03 16.38
CA PHE A 20 1.30 9.04 15.33
C PHE A 20 1.90 9.24 13.92
N ASP A 21 2.92 10.09 13.80
CA ASP A 21 3.68 10.29 12.55
C ASP A 21 4.34 8.97 12.09
N LEU A 22 4.84 8.17 13.05
CA LEU A 22 5.45 6.86 12.80
C LEU A 22 4.45 5.84 12.22
N LEU A 23 3.19 5.87 12.65
CA LEU A 23 2.14 4.97 12.13
C LEU A 23 1.86 5.15 10.64
N LYS A 24 2.21 6.32 10.06
CA LYS A 24 1.79 6.71 8.71
C LYS A 24 0.27 6.53 8.53
N PHE A 25 -0.52 7.05 9.48
CA PHE A 25 -1.95 6.76 9.61
C PHE A 25 -2.73 6.75 8.29
N ARG A 26 -2.57 7.78 7.44
CA ARG A 26 -3.27 7.85 6.16
C ARG A 26 -2.97 6.64 5.27
N LEU A 27 -1.70 6.29 5.12
CA LEU A 27 -1.28 5.13 4.33
C LEU A 27 -1.81 3.83 4.95
N SER A 28 -1.61 3.64 6.26
CA SER A 28 -2.06 2.45 6.98
C SER A 28 -3.59 2.28 6.95
N ALA A 29 -4.34 3.38 6.99
CA ALA A 29 -5.79 3.38 6.87
C ALA A 29 -6.25 2.96 5.47
N PHE A 30 -5.62 3.46 4.39
CA PHE A 30 -5.95 3.00 3.04
C PHE A 30 -5.68 1.51 2.85
N VAL A 31 -4.56 1.01 3.40
CA VAL A 31 -4.25 -0.43 3.40
C VAL A 31 -5.30 -1.24 4.17
N ALA A 32 -5.69 -0.77 5.36
CA ALA A 32 -6.74 -1.40 6.15
C ALA A 32 -8.12 -1.38 5.45
N LEU A 33 -8.45 -0.29 4.75
CA LEU A 33 -9.67 -0.20 3.93
C LEU A 33 -9.66 -1.24 2.80
N SER A 34 -8.53 -1.45 2.11
CA SER A 34 -8.41 -2.52 1.12
C SER A 34 -8.69 -3.91 1.72
N GLY A 35 -8.27 -4.16 2.96
CA GLY A 35 -8.66 -5.36 3.71
C GLY A 35 -10.15 -5.44 4.00
N MET A 36 -10.78 -4.33 4.42
CA MET A 36 -12.24 -4.28 4.60
C MET A 36 -13.00 -4.58 3.31
N PHE A 37 -12.54 -4.07 2.15
CA PHE A 37 -13.14 -4.41 0.85
C PHE A 37 -13.12 -5.93 0.59
N GLY A 38 -11.98 -6.57 0.82
CA GLY A 38 -11.86 -8.03 0.66
C GLY A 38 -12.77 -8.83 1.61
N TYR A 39 -12.88 -8.40 2.87
CA TYR A 39 -13.79 -9.02 3.84
C TYR A 39 -15.25 -8.87 3.43
N SER A 40 -15.67 -7.65 3.06
CA SER A 40 -17.05 -7.36 2.66
C SER A 40 -17.45 -8.12 1.40
N LEU A 41 -16.52 -8.31 0.45
CA LEU A 41 -16.76 -9.11 -0.75
C LEU A 41 -16.84 -10.61 -0.46
N ALA A 42 -16.34 -11.09 0.68
CA ALA A 42 -16.40 -12.51 1.03
C ALA A 42 -17.69 -12.91 1.76
N VAL A 43 -18.36 -11.97 2.43
CA VAL A 43 -19.55 -12.24 3.25
C VAL A 43 -20.85 -11.88 2.53
N THR A 44 -21.96 -12.48 2.98
CA THR A 44 -23.32 -12.13 2.53
C THR A 44 -23.96 -11.05 3.38
N ARG A 45 -23.63 -11.00 4.68
CA ARG A 45 -24.06 -9.95 5.62
C ARG A 45 -22.84 -9.42 6.38
N ILE A 46 -22.73 -8.10 6.43
CA ILE A 46 -21.61 -7.44 7.10
C ILE A 46 -21.88 -7.38 8.61
N ASP A 47 -20.99 -8.01 9.38
CA ASP A 47 -20.84 -7.75 10.81
C ASP A 47 -19.95 -6.52 10.99
N TRP A 48 -20.57 -5.39 11.33
CA TRP A 48 -19.89 -4.10 11.46
C TRP A 48 -18.84 -4.08 12.58
N LEU A 49 -19.05 -4.86 13.65
CA LEU A 49 -18.07 -4.96 14.73
C LEU A 49 -16.82 -5.69 14.25
N LYS A 50 -16.99 -6.84 13.57
CA LYS A 50 -15.85 -7.55 12.96
C LYS A 50 -15.15 -6.69 11.92
N LEU A 51 -15.89 -5.97 11.08
CA LEU A 51 -15.28 -5.09 10.07
C LEU A 51 -14.43 -3.97 10.71
N GLY A 52 -14.91 -3.37 11.81
CA GLY A 52 -14.16 -2.38 12.59
C GLY A 52 -12.90 -2.98 13.25
N LEU A 53 -13.01 -4.19 13.82
CA LEU A 53 -11.87 -4.90 14.42
C LEU A 53 -10.83 -5.30 13.36
N LEU A 54 -11.25 -5.66 12.14
CA LEU A 54 -10.36 -5.93 11.01
C LEU A 54 -9.58 -4.68 10.61
N PHE A 55 -10.24 -3.52 10.57
CA PHE A 55 -9.58 -2.24 10.31
C PHE A 55 -8.50 -1.95 11.34
N VAL A 56 -8.82 -2.10 12.64
CA VAL A 56 -7.85 -1.87 13.73
C VAL A 56 -6.68 -2.85 13.66
N ALA A 57 -6.94 -4.14 13.46
CA ALA A 57 -5.90 -5.16 13.32
C ALA A 57 -4.98 -4.88 12.13
N SER A 58 -5.56 -4.54 10.98
CA SER A 58 -4.81 -4.24 9.75
C SER A 58 -3.98 -2.95 9.92
N LEU A 59 -4.57 -1.90 10.50
CA LEU A 59 -3.88 -0.63 10.76
C LEU A 59 -2.71 -0.82 11.72
N ALA A 60 -2.87 -1.62 12.78
CA ALA A 60 -1.81 -1.94 13.71
C ALA A 60 -0.68 -2.75 13.04
N MET A 61 -1.01 -3.77 12.25
CA MET A 61 -0.01 -4.57 11.51
C MET A 61 0.76 -3.71 10.51
N THR A 62 0.07 -2.92 9.68
CA THR A 62 0.70 -2.01 8.71
C THR A 62 1.51 -0.90 9.41
N GLY A 63 1.01 -0.38 10.54
CA GLY A 63 1.74 0.57 11.37
C GLY A 63 3.06 0.00 11.89
N SER A 64 3.05 -1.23 12.40
CA SER A 64 4.27 -1.95 12.81
C SER A 64 5.27 -2.10 11.65
N ALA A 65 4.81 -2.55 10.48
CA ALA A 65 5.65 -2.69 9.30
C ALA A 65 6.25 -1.35 8.82
N ASN A 66 5.48 -0.26 8.86
CA ASN A 66 5.94 1.09 8.54
C ASN A 66 7.00 1.61 9.53
N ILE A 67 6.87 1.27 10.81
CA ILE A 67 7.86 1.65 11.83
C ILE A 67 9.16 0.89 11.60
N ILE A 68 9.09 -0.42 11.34
CA ILE A 68 10.26 -1.25 11.01
C ILE A 68 10.99 -0.68 9.78
N ASN A 69 10.25 -0.33 8.71
CA ASN A 69 10.82 0.32 7.54
C ASN A 69 11.56 1.62 7.91
N GLN A 70 10.94 2.50 8.72
CA GLN A 70 11.55 3.76 9.15
C GLN A 70 12.76 3.58 10.08
N ILE A 71 12.81 2.49 10.87
CA ILE A 71 13.97 2.13 11.67
C ILE A 71 15.15 1.76 10.76
N ILE A 72 14.92 0.87 9.80
CA ILE A 72 15.95 0.39 8.87
C ILE A 72 16.45 1.52 7.96
N GLU A 73 15.55 2.40 7.52
CA GLU A 73 15.90 3.52 6.62
C GLU A 73 16.37 4.78 7.33
N LYS A 74 16.46 4.81 8.67
CA LYS A 74 16.73 6.02 9.48
C LYS A 74 17.86 6.89 8.93
N GLU A 75 19.01 6.29 8.58
CA GLU A 75 20.18 7.03 8.09
C GLU A 75 20.00 7.54 6.66
N TYR A 76 19.30 6.79 5.80
CA TYR A 76 19.02 7.18 4.42
C TYR A 76 17.90 8.22 4.34
N ASP A 77 16.94 8.16 5.26
CA ASP A 77 15.86 9.12 5.36
C ASP A 77 16.38 10.54 5.61
N LYS A 78 17.56 10.71 6.23
CA LYS A 78 18.23 12.02 6.41
C LYS A 78 18.64 12.67 5.08
N LEU A 79 18.86 11.87 4.04
CA LEU A 79 19.39 12.32 2.74
C LEU A 79 18.29 12.78 1.76
N MET A 80 17.02 12.47 2.04
CA MET A 80 15.88 12.78 1.17
C MET A 80 15.03 13.90 1.76
N LYS A 81 14.68 14.89 0.93
CA LYS A 81 13.91 16.07 1.38
C LYS A 81 12.57 15.68 2.02
N ARG A 82 11.91 14.66 1.47
CA ARG A 82 10.59 14.21 1.90
C ARG A 82 10.59 13.54 3.28
N THR A 83 11.71 12.97 3.71
CA THR A 83 11.79 12.09 4.88
C THR A 83 12.73 12.57 5.96
N ALA A 84 13.60 13.54 5.67
CA ALA A 84 14.53 14.11 6.64
C ALA A 84 13.83 14.68 7.89
N GLY A 85 12.58 15.12 7.74
CA GLY A 85 11.75 15.61 8.85
C GLY A 85 11.07 14.53 9.69
N ARG A 86 11.23 13.22 9.40
CA ARG A 86 10.57 12.13 10.14
C ARG A 86 11.05 12.05 11.61
N PRO A 87 10.28 11.44 12.52
CA PRO A 87 10.64 11.37 13.94
C PRO A 87 12.01 10.74 14.25
N LEU A 88 12.39 9.67 13.54
CA LEU A 88 13.66 8.96 13.79
C LEU A 88 14.90 9.69 13.26
N PRO A 89 14.92 10.23 12.02
CA PRO A 89 16.02 11.07 11.54
C PRO A 89 16.27 12.32 12.40
N THR A 90 15.19 12.92 12.92
CA THR A 90 15.24 14.15 13.73
C THR A 90 15.52 13.91 15.21
N GLY A 91 15.59 12.65 15.66
CA GLY A 91 15.81 12.30 17.06
C GLY A 91 14.63 12.61 17.99
N ARG A 92 13.44 12.92 17.46
CA ARG A 92 12.21 13.12 18.27
C ARG A 92 11.77 11.86 19.00
N LEU A 93 12.16 10.70 18.48
CA LEU A 93 12.03 9.38 19.10
C LEU A 93 13.32 8.60 18.91
N THR A 94 13.66 7.77 19.89
CA THR A 94 14.77 6.82 19.81
C THR A 94 14.38 5.58 19.00
N VAL A 95 15.37 4.84 18.51
CA VAL A 95 15.14 3.57 17.81
C VAL A 95 14.51 2.53 18.75
N GLN A 96 14.89 2.52 20.03
CA GLN A 96 14.34 1.60 21.02
C GLN A 96 12.84 1.88 21.26
N GLU A 97 12.45 3.15 21.42
CA GLU A 97 11.04 3.53 21.55
C GLU A 97 10.21 3.12 20.33
N ALA A 98 10.74 3.32 19.13
CA ALA A 98 10.06 2.91 17.91
C ALA A 98 9.96 1.37 17.80
N ALA A 99 11.01 0.64 18.16
CA ALA A 99 11.01 -0.83 18.12
C ALA A 99 9.99 -1.42 19.11
N ILE A 100 9.93 -0.90 20.34
CA ILE A 100 8.92 -1.30 21.33
C ILE A 100 7.51 -1.01 20.80
N PHE A 101 7.29 0.18 20.23
CA PHE A 101 5.98 0.53 19.69
C PHE A 101 5.57 -0.37 18.53
N ALA A 102 6.48 -0.66 17.60
CA ALA A 102 6.24 -1.62 16.52
C ALA A 102 5.89 -3.01 17.04
N PHE A 103 6.59 -3.48 18.07
CA PHE A 103 6.32 -4.77 18.70
C PHE A 103 4.96 -4.82 19.38
N VAL A 104 4.57 -3.79 20.12
CA VAL A 104 3.24 -3.70 20.75
C VAL A 104 2.13 -3.75 19.68
N LEU A 105 2.26 -2.95 18.61
CA LEU A 105 1.29 -2.96 17.51
C LEU A 105 1.21 -4.33 16.82
N PHE A 106 2.35 -4.99 16.62
CA PHE A 106 2.42 -6.34 16.07
C PHE A 106 1.67 -7.36 16.94
N VAL A 107 1.91 -7.34 18.26
CA VAL A 107 1.25 -8.25 19.21
C VAL A 107 -0.26 -8.00 19.23
N VAL A 108 -0.70 -6.73 19.28
CA VAL A 108 -2.12 -6.37 19.24
C VAL A 108 -2.77 -6.83 17.94
N ALA A 109 -2.11 -6.63 16.80
CA ALA A 109 -2.63 -7.08 15.51
C ALA A 109 -2.76 -8.61 15.44
N CYS A 110 -1.73 -9.35 15.86
CA CYS A 110 -1.76 -10.81 15.89
C CYS A 110 -2.86 -11.34 16.81
N TYR A 111 -3.00 -10.75 17.99
CA TYR A 111 -4.06 -11.10 18.93
C TYR A 111 -5.44 -10.92 18.31
N LEU A 112 -5.71 -9.77 17.70
CA LEU A 112 -6.99 -9.51 17.04
C LEU A 112 -7.23 -10.47 15.86
N PHE A 113 -6.23 -10.72 15.02
CA PHE A 113 -6.38 -11.67 13.90
C PHE A 113 -6.68 -13.08 14.39
N ILE A 114 -5.96 -13.59 15.39
CA ILE A 114 -6.12 -14.97 15.88
C ILE A 114 -7.45 -15.15 16.62
N VAL A 115 -7.79 -14.22 17.53
CA VAL A 115 -8.94 -14.38 18.44
C VAL A 115 -10.27 -14.00 17.78
N VAL A 116 -10.28 -12.96 16.94
CA VAL A 116 -11.52 -12.47 16.32
C VAL A 116 -11.79 -13.13 14.97
N PHE A 117 -10.73 -13.47 14.24
CA PHE A 117 -10.82 -14.03 12.89
C PHE A 117 -10.26 -15.45 12.84
N ASN A 118 -9.01 -15.61 12.41
CA ASN A 118 -8.36 -16.90 12.29
C ASN A 118 -6.83 -16.79 12.14
N LEU A 119 -6.16 -17.91 12.38
CA LEU A 119 -4.70 -18.04 12.25
C LEU A 119 -4.19 -17.83 10.81
N ARG A 120 -4.99 -18.17 9.78
CA ARG A 120 -4.58 -18.03 8.37
C ARG A 120 -4.42 -16.57 7.96
N ALA A 121 -5.38 -15.72 8.33
CA ALA A 121 -5.31 -14.28 8.13
C ALA A 121 -4.14 -13.66 8.91
N CYS A 122 -3.94 -14.11 10.17
CA CYS A 122 -2.78 -13.70 10.96
C CYS A 122 -1.47 -14.04 10.22
N ALA A 123 -1.29 -15.28 9.76
CA ALA A 123 -0.09 -15.73 9.07
C ALA A 123 0.21 -14.89 7.81
N LEU A 124 -0.80 -14.59 6.98
CA LEU A 124 -0.64 -13.69 5.83
C LEU A 124 -0.25 -12.27 6.23
N SER A 125 -0.85 -11.74 7.30
CA SER A 125 -0.54 -10.39 7.79
C SER A 125 0.90 -10.28 8.32
N VAL A 126 1.39 -11.32 9.01
CA VAL A 126 2.78 -11.43 9.48
C VAL A 126 3.73 -11.59 8.29
N LEU A 127 3.40 -12.44 7.32
CA LEU A 127 4.18 -12.59 6.08
C LEU A 127 4.32 -11.26 5.33
N SER A 128 3.22 -10.50 5.22
CA SER A 128 3.22 -9.16 4.64
C SER A 128 4.18 -8.21 5.37
N LEU A 129 4.11 -8.17 6.70
CA LEU A 129 5.04 -7.38 7.52
C LEU A 129 6.49 -7.79 7.29
N LEU A 130 6.79 -9.09 7.28
CA LEU A 130 8.15 -9.59 7.10
C LEU A 130 8.71 -9.22 5.72
N LEU A 131 7.91 -9.42 4.67
CA LEU A 131 8.28 -9.04 3.31
C LEU A 131 8.49 -7.54 3.16
N TYR A 132 7.62 -6.71 3.75
CA TYR A 132 7.76 -5.25 3.67
C TYR A 132 8.96 -4.73 4.48
N GLY A 133 9.01 -5.11 5.75
CA GLY A 133 9.97 -4.59 6.71
C GLY A 133 11.39 -5.11 6.47
N PHE A 134 11.56 -6.42 6.27
CA PHE A 134 12.87 -7.06 6.30
C PHE A 134 13.40 -7.49 4.92
N VAL A 135 12.54 -7.61 3.91
CA VAL A 135 12.96 -8.02 2.56
C VAL A 135 12.96 -6.85 1.59
N TYR A 136 11.80 -6.25 1.36
CA TYR A 136 11.61 -5.12 0.46
C TYR A 136 12.45 -3.89 0.86
N THR A 137 12.42 -3.52 2.14
CA THR A 137 13.07 -2.29 2.62
C THR A 137 14.59 -2.29 2.32
N PRO A 138 15.38 -3.32 2.70
CA PRO A 138 16.78 -3.38 2.29
C PRO A 138 16.99 -3.48 0.77
N LEU A 139 16.11 -4.22 0.07
CA LEU A 139 16.24 -4.44 -1.39
C LEU A 139 16.17 -3.14 -2.20
N LYS A 140 15.52 -2.08 -1.71
CA LYS A 140 15.42 -0.78 -2.41
C LYS A 140 16.77 -0.21 -2.85
N ARG A 141 17.86 -0.55 -2.14
CA ARG A 141 19.23 -0.14 -2.50
C ARG A 141 19.98 -1.15 -3.38
N VAL A 142 19.53 -2.40 -3.40
CA VAL A 142 20.15 -3.47 -4.19
C VAL A 142 19.84 -3.28 -5.67
N GLY A 143 18.55 -3.20 -6.02
CA GLY A 143 18.14 -3.02 -7.41
C GLY A 143 16.64 -2.94 -7.64
N PRO A 144 16.22 -2.82 -8.92
CA PRO A 144 14.82 -2.63 -9.32
C PRO A 144 13.86 -3.74 -8.85
N ILE A 145 14.39 -4.93 -8.56
CA ILE A 145 13.64 -6.07 -8.01
C ILE A 145 12.90 -5.71 -6.71
N ALA A 146 13.36 -4.68 -5.99
CA ALA A 146 12.68 -4.18 -4.82
C ALA A 146 11.21 -3.84 -5.09
N VAL A 147 10.88 -3.20 -6.21
CA VAL A 147 9.47 -2.83 -6.48
C VAL A 147 8.61 -4.08 -6.66
N PHE A 148 9.14 -5.12 -7.31
CA PHE A 148 8.44 -6.39 -7.48
C PHE A 148 8.24 -7.12 -6.13
N VAL A 149 9.28 -7.20 -5.30
CA VAL A 149 9.16 -7.84 -3.98
C VAL A 149 8.24 -7.03 -3.06
N GLY A 150 8.32 -5.70 -3.10
CA GLY A 150 7.44 -4.79 -2.37
C GLY A 150 5.99 -4.81 -2.86
N ALA A 151 5.74 -5.28 -4.07
CA ALA A 151 4.40 -5.48 -4.60
C ALA A 151 3.66 -6.64 -3.89
N LEU A 152 4.37 -7.65 -3.38
CA LEU A 152 3.76 -8.76 -2.63
C LEU A 152 3.04 -8.27 -1.36
N PRO A 153 3.69 -7.57 -0.41
CA PRO A 153 3.02 -7.08 0.79
C PRO A 153 1.93 -6.04 0.50
N GLY A 154 2.09 -5.23 -0.55
CA GLY A 154 1.07 -4.29 -0.99
C GLY A 154 -0.19 -4.95 -1.57
N ALA A 155 -0.08 -6.19 -2.04
CA ALA A 155 -1.17 -6.97 -2.64
C ALA A 155 -1.95 -7.83 -1.65
N PHE A 156 -1.36 -8.18 -0.50
CA PHE A 156 -2.04 -8.97 0.52
C PHE A 156 -3.27 -8.36 1.21
N PRO A 157 -3.45 -7.03 1.38
CA PRO A 157 -4.54 -6.51 2.20
C PRO A 157 -5.94 -7.04 1.84
N PRO A 158 -6.43 -6.96 0.59
CA PRO A 158 -7.74 -7.51 0.25
C PRO A 158 -7.80 -9.04 0.38
N MET A 159 -6.69 -9.74 0.13
CA MET A 159 -6.56 -11.18 0.36
C MET A 159 -6.72 -11.54 1.84
N ILE A 160 -6.04 -10.80 2.74
CA ILE A 160 -6.14 -10.96 4.20
C ILE A 160 -7.58 -10.75 4.65
N GLY A 161 -8.25 -9.73 4.13
CA GLY A 161 -9.66 -9.46 4.42
C GLY A 161 -10.58 -10.63 4.05
N TRP A 162 -10.44 -11.16 2.84
CA TRP A 162 -11.21 -12.31 2.39
C TRP A 162 -10.94 -13.55 3.24
N VAL A 163 -9.66 -13.87 3.50
CA VAL A 163 -9.26 -15.01 4.34
C VAL A 163 -9.72 -14.82 5.79
N ALA A 164 -9.78 -13.59 6.30
CA ALA A 164 -10.31 -13.30 7.63
C ALA A 164 -11.81 -13.63 7.73
N ALA A 165 -12.58 -13.41 6.65
CA ALA A 165 -13.99 -13.76 6.58
C ALA A 165 -14.25 -15.26 6.39
N THR A 166 -13.50 -15.92 5.49
CA THR A 166 -13.81 -17.29 5.05
C THR A 166 -12.95 -18.35 5.71
N ASN A 167 -11.84 -17.97 6.35
CA ASN A 167 -10.79 -18.87 6.80
C ASN A 167 -10.28 -19.82 5.72
N HIS A 168 -10.33 -19.44 4.43
CA HIS A 168 -9.90 -20.29 3.32
C HIS A 168 -8.97 -19.54 2.35
N TYR A 169 -7.92 -20.23 1.89
CA TYR A 169 -7.20 -19.86 0.69
C TYR A 169 -7.98 -20.38 -0.54
N GLY A 170 -7.80 -19.74 -1.69
CA GLY A 170 -8.55 -20.08 -2.89
C GLY A 170 -8.26 -19.14 -4.06
N LEU A 171 -9.01 -19.29 -5.14
CA LEU A 171 -8.88 -18.46 -6.33
C LEU A 171 -9.38 -17.05 -6.07
N GLU A 172 -10.46 -16.89 -5.32
CA GLU A 172 -11.10 -15.61 -5.01
C GLU A 172 -10.17 -14.66 -4.24
N PRO A 173 -9.57 -15.04 -3.08
CA PRO A 173 -8.59 -14.20 -2.41
C PRO A 173 -7.33 -14.00 -3.28
N GLY A 174 -6.98 -14.97 -4.13
CA GLY A 174 -5.86 -14.89 -5.07
C GLY A 174 -6.08 -13.86 -6.20
N ILE A 175 -7.30 -13.70 -6.68
CA ILE A 175 -7.65 -12.69 -7.70
C ILE A 175 -7.64 -11.30 -7.09
N LEU A 176 -8.17 -11.13 -5.89
CA LEU A 176 -8.08 -9.85 -5.17
C LEU A 176 -6.62 -9.45 -4.94
N PHE A 177 -5.78 -10.42 -4.59
CA PHE A 177 -4.33 -10.23 -4.56
C PHE A 177 -3.79 -9.83 -5.93
N ALA A 178 -4.15 -10.53 -7.02
CA ALA A 178 -3.66 -10.24 -8.36
C ALA A 178 -4.04 -8.84 -8.85
N ILE A 179 -5.28 -8.39 -8.65
CA ILE A 179 -5.73 -7.03 -9.00
C ILE A 179 -4.84 -6.00 -8.31
N GLN A 180 -4.67 -6.12 -7.00
CA GLN A 180 -3.83 -5.22 -6.21
C GLN A 180 -2.35 -5.33 -6.63
N PHE A 181 -1.89 -6.54 -6.94
CA PHE A 181 -0.53 -6.84 -7.35
C PHE A 181 -0.15 -6.11 -8.64
N PHE A 182 -0.94 -6.27 -9.70
CA PHE A 182 -0.69 -5.62 -10.98
C PHE A 182 -0.91 -4.10 -10.91
N TRP A 183 -1.92 -3.65 -10.16
CA TRP A 183 -2.30 -2.23 -10.09
C TRP A 183 -1.20 -1.34 -9.55
N GLN A 184 -0.44 -1.83 -8.55
CA GLN A 184 0.53 -0.98 -7.88
C GLN A 184 1.79 -0.72 -8.71
N PHE A 185 2.11 -1.54 -9.72
CA PHE A 185 3.29 -1.32 -10.56
C PHE A 185 3.26 0.00 -11.33
N PRO A 186 2.22 0.30 -12.13
CA PRO A 186 2.13 1.60 -12.80
C PRO A 186 2.08 2.76 -11.80
N HIS A 187 1.45 2.56 -10.63
CA HIS A 187 1.43 3.55 -9.55
C HIS A 187 2.82 3.84 -8.95
N PHE A 188 3.52 2.80 -8.49
CA PHE A 188 4.82 2.91 -7.84
C PHE A 188 5.90 3.37 -8.79
N TRP A 189 5.90 2.89 -10.04
CA TRP A 189 6.85 3.37 -11.03
C TRP A 189 6.57 4.80 -11.49
N ALA A 190 5.31 5.25 -11.51
CA ALA A 190 5.01 6.67 -11.71
C ALA A 190 5.58 7.55 -10.58
N ILE A 191 5.44 7.11 -9.32
CA ILE A 191 6.07 7.81 -8.19
C ILE A 191 7.60 7.76 -8.29
N ALA A 192 8.17 6.60 -8.61
CA ALA A 192 9.62 6.44 -8.79
C ALA A 192 10.15 7.33 -9.91
N TRP A 193 9.39 7.50 -10.99
CA TRP A 193 9.71 8.43 -12.07
C TRP A 193 9.77 9.86 -11.55
N VAL A 194 8.74 10.35 -10.86
CA VAL A 194 8.73 11.75 -10.39
C VAL A 194 9.81 11.98 -9.31
N ALA A 195 10.03 11.02 -8.41
CA ALA A 195 10.93 11.13 -7.27
C ALA A 195 12.36 10.62 -7.52
N ASP A 196 12.70 10.22 -8.76
CA ASP A 196 13.97 9.55 -9.10
C ASP A 196 15.21 10.31 -8.59
N ASN A 197 15.24 11.63 -8.76
CA ASN A 197 16.36 12.47 -8.32
C ASN A 197 16.56 12.47 -6.79
N ASP A 198 15.49 12.37 -6.00
CA ASP A 198 15.58 12.30 -4.54
C ASP A 198 16.01 10.89 -4.12
N TYR A 199 15.49 9.86 -4.78
CA TYR A 199 15.86 8.47 -4.55
C TYR A 199 17.33 8.17 -4.84
N LYS A 200 17.88 8.71 -5.93
CA LYS A 200 19.31 8.56 -6.26
C LYS A 200 20.23 9.14 -5.19
N LYS A 201 19.85 10.22 -4.51
CA LYS A 201 20.64 10.80 -3.39
C LYS A 201 20.76 9.86 -2.19
N ALA A 202 19.72 9.06 -1.93
CA ALA A 202 19.75 8.01 -0.91
C ALA A 202 20.29 6.66 -1.41
N GLY A 203 20.70 6.58 -2.68
CA GLY A 203 21.19 5.35 -3.29
C GLY A 203 20.11 4.30 -3.53
N PHE A 204 18.84 4.72 -3.68
CA PHE A 204 17.74 3.84 -4.06
C PHE A 204 17.64 3.66 -5.57
N LYS A 205 17.25 2.45 -6.00
CA LYS A 205 17.12 2.05 -7.40
C LYS A 205 15.72 1.48 -7.65
N LEU A 206 14.75 2.36 -7.86
CA LEU A 206 13.32 1.98 -7.90
C LEU A 206 12.69 2.01 -9.30
N LEU A 207 13.31 2.70 -10.26
CA LEU A 207 12.89 2.59 -11.65
C LEU A 207 13.24 1.20 -12.20
N PRO A 208 12.36 0.61 -13.03
CA PRO A 208 12.59 -0.71 -13.59
C PRO A 208 13.76 -0.74 -14.59
N SER A 209 14.12 -1.95 -15.02
CA SER A 209 15.15 -2.18 -16.05
C SER A 209 16.48 -1.49 -15.69
N THR A 210 17.01 -0.65 -16.57
CA THR A 210 18.26 0.12 -16.39
C THR A 210 18.12 1.30 -15.43
N GLY A 211 16.95 1.53 -14.84
CA GLY A 211 16.73 2.60 -13.86
C GLY A 211 16.57 4.00 -14.48
N GLY A 212 16.15 4.06 -15.75
CA GLY A 212 16.01 5.28 -16.52
C GLY A 212 14.56 5.74 -16.68
N LYS A 213 14.38 7.05 -16.84
CA LYS A 213 13.12 7.67 -17.31
C LYS A 213 12.98 7.50 -18.82
N ASP A 214 12.94 6.25 -19.27
CA ASP A 214 13.06 5.88 -20.68
C ASP A 214 11.85 5.11 -21.21
N GLU A 215 11.95 4.70 -22.47
CA GLU A 215 10.93 3.92 -23.15
C GLU A 215 10.73 2.54 -22.51
N LYS A 216 11.78 1.90 -21.98
CA LYS A 216 11.67 0.59 -21.34
C LYS A 216 10.85 0.68 -20.06
N THR A 217 11.07 1.73 -19.26
CA THR A 217 10.25 1.99 -18.07
C THR A 217 8.80 2.27 -18.43
N ALA A 218 8.56 3.12 -19.42
CA ALA A 218 7.20 3.43 -19.86
C ALA A 218 6.48 2.18 -20.43
N LEU A 219 7.21 1.31 -21.14
CA LEU A 219 6.69 0.06 -21.68
C LEU A 219 6.30 -0.90 -20.54
N GLN A 220 7.11 -1.02 -19.49
CA GLN A 220 6.74 -1.85 -18.33
C GLN A 220 5.49 -1.30 -17.61
N ILE A 221 5.39 0.01 -17.41
CA ILE A 221 4.17 0.63 -16.86
C ILE A 221 2.96 0.26 -17.71
N MET A 222 3.07 0.34 -19.04
CA MET A 222 1.99 -0.04 -19.96
C MET A 222 1.63 -1.52 -19.86
N ILE A 223 2.61 -2.44 -19.89
CA ILE A 223 2.37 -3.88 -19.81
C ILE A 223 1.65 -4.26 -18.52
N TYR A 224 2.08 -3.74 -17.37
CA TYR A 224 1.43 -4.03 -16.09
C TYR A 224 0.03 -3.41 -15.99
N THR A 225 -0.18 -2.25 -16.63
CA THR A 225 -1.52 -1.65 -16.75
C THR A 225 -2.43 -2.51 -17.65
N LEU A 226 -1.89 -3.10 -18.72
CA LEU A 226 -2.64 -3.98 -19.61
C LEU A 226 -3.16 -5.23 -18.88
N PHE A 227 -2.36 -5.81 -17.97
CA PHE A 227 -2.80 -6.95 -17.15
C PHE A 227 -4.01 -6.64 -16.25
N LEU A 228 -4.29 -5.37 -15.94
CA LEU A 228 -5.49 -5.01 -15.19
C LEU A 228 -6.78 -5.29 -15.96
N LEU A 229 -6.76 -5.33 -17.29
CA LEU A 229 -7.96 -5.61 -18.08
C LEU A 229 -8.48 -7.04 -17.83
N PRO A 230 -7.70 -8.11 -18.09
CA PRO A 230 -8.16 -9.46 -17.80
C PRO A 230 -8.34 -9.70 -16.30
N VAL A 231 -7.42 -9.22 -15.46
CA VAL A 231 -7.46 -9.50 -14.01
C VAL A 231 -8.63 -8.78 -13.33
N GLY A 232 -9.02 -7.59 -13.80
CA GLY A 232 -10.21 -6.88 -13.33
C GLY A 232 -11.53 -7.51 -13.79
N TRP A 233 -11.50 -8.34 -14.85
CA TRP A 233 -12.66 -9.07 -15.35
C TRP A 233 -12.91 -10.40 -14.63
N LEU A 234 -11.85 -11.04 -14.13
CA LEU A 234 -11.92 -12.35 -13.46
C LEU A 234 -12.92 -12.47 -12.30
N PRO A 235 -13.17 -11.44 -11.46
CA PRO A 235 -14.18 -11.54 -10.41
C PRO A 235 -15.58 -11.91 -10.94
N TYR A 236 -15.95 -11.45 -12.14
CA TYR A 236 -17.22 -11.81 -12.76
C TYR A 236 -17.22 -13.25 -13.29
N GLU A 237 -16.16 -13.67 -13.97
CA GLU A 237 -16.04 -15.04 -14.52
C GLU A 237 -16.10 -16.12 -13.43
N LEU A 238 -15.62 -15.80 -12.22
CA LEU A 238 -15.71 -16.69 -11.06
C LEU A 238 -17.00 -16.53 -10.23
N GLY A 239 -17.94 -15.68 -10.66
CA GLY A 239 -19.18 -15.44 -9.94
C GLY A 239 -18.99 -14.73 -8.59
N MET A 240 -17.87 -14.05 -8.36
CA MET A 240 -17.64 -13.23 -7.17
C MET A 240 -18.45 -11.93 -7.22
N THR A 241 -18.64 -11.39 -8.44
CA THR A 241 -19.36 -10.15 -8.73
C THR A 241 -20.20 -10.28 -10.00
N GLY A 242 -21.07 -9.32 -10.27
CA GLY A 242 -21.88 -9.26 -11.49
C GLY A 242 -21.17 -8.62 -12.69
N ILE A 243 -21.88 -8.57 -13.81
CA ILE A 243 -21.36 -8.02 -15.08
C ILE A 243 -21.19 -6.49 -15.02
N ASN A 244 -21.99 -5.79 -14.23
CA ASN A 244 -21.93 -4.32 -14.15
C ASN A 244 -20.57 -3.87 -13.61
N SER A 245 -20.10 -4.52 -12.53
CA SER A 245 -18.81 -4.22 -11.94
C SER A 245 -17.63 -4.60 -12.86
N ALA A 246 -17.75 -5.67 -13.64
CA ALA A 246 -16.77 -6.05 -14.65
C ALA A 246 -16.67 -5.01 -15.78
N ILE A 247 -17.81 -4.48 -16.25
CA ILE A 247 -17.84 -3.38 -17.24
C ILE A 247 -17.15 -2.13 -16.67
N VAL A 248 -17.44 -1.75 -15.43
CA VAL A 248 -16.78 -0.62 -14.77
C VAL A 248 -15.27 -0.84 -14.68
N ALA A 249 -14.83 -2.03 -14.23
CA ALA A 249 -13.42 -2.38 -14.14
C ALA A 249 -12.72 -2.33 -15.51
N MET A 250 -13.38 -2.81 -16.56
CA MET A 250 -12.88 -2.79 -17.93
C MET A 250 -12.75 -1.35 -18.46
N VAL A 251 -13.79 -0.53 -18.31
CA VAL A 251 -13.77 0.89 -18.76
C VAL A 251 -12.70 1.67 -18.02
N CYS A 252 -12.63 1.57 -16.69
CA CYS A 252 -11.60 2.22 -15.89
C CYS A 252 -10.20 1.73 -16.28
N GLY A 253 -10.04 0.44 -16.57
CA GLY A 253 -8.78 -0.15 -16.99
C GLY A 253 -8.32 0.36 -18.35
N ILE A 254 -9.24 0.45 -19.33
CA ILE A 254 -8.97 1.01 -20.66
C ILE A 254 -8.59 2.48 -20.54
N LEU A 255 -9.35 3.27 -19.79
CA LEU A 255 -9.03 4.68 -19.55
C LEU A 255 -7.66 4.85 -18.90
N PHE A 256 -7.32 4.01 -17.92
CA PHE A 256 -6.00 4.03 -17.29
C PHE A 256 -4.90 3.65 -18.29
N LEU A 257 -5.11 2.61 -19.11
CA LEU A 257 -4.20 2.20 -20.18
C LEU A 257 -4.00 3.30 -21.24
N THR A 258 -5.03 4.08 -21.59
CA THR A 258 -4.87 5.19 -22.56
C THR A 258 -3.83 6.21 -22.10
N GLN A 259 -3.70 6.44 -20.79
CA GLN A 259 -2.73 7.37 -20.23
C GLN A 259 -1.29 6.87 -20.41
N THR A 260 -1.06 5.55 -20.45
CA THR A 260 0.29 5.00 -20.62
C THR A 260 0.84 5.27 -22.02
N PHE A 261 -0.01 5.35 -23.05
CA PHE A 261 0.42 5.78 -24.39
C PHE A 261 0.92 7.22 -24.40
N TYR A 262 0.31 8.10 -23.62
CA TYR A 262 0.79 9.48 -23.46
C TYR A 262 2.16 9.50 -22.77
N LEU A 263 2.37 8.67 -21.74
CA LEU A 263 3.68 8.50 -21.10
C LEU A 263 4.73 7.95 -22.07
N MET A 264 4.40 6.92 -22.87
CA MET A 264 5.29 6.37 -23.90
C MET A 264 5.75 7.44 -24.89
N ARG A 265 4.82 8.30 -25.35
CA ARG A 265 5.13 9.35 -26.32
C ARG A 265 5.93 10.49 -25.72
N LYS A 266 5.54 11.00 -24.55
CA LYS A 266 6.09 12.24 -23.97
C LYS A 266 7.23 12.03 -22.98
N ARG A 267 7.23 10.93 -22.21
CA ARG A 267 8.28 10.58 -21.23
C ARG A 267 8.64 11.74 -20.28
N THR A 268 7.62 12.50 -19.85
CA THR A 268 7.78 13.65 -18.95
C THR A 268 7.23 13.36 -17.56
N ASP A 269 7.71 14.10 -16.56
CA ASP A 269 7.20 14.00 -15.19
C ASP A 269 5.69 14.34 -15.10
N LYS A 270 5.19 15.23 -15.97
CA LYS A 270 3.76 15.52 -16.09
C LYS A 270 2.95 14.30 -16.54
N ALA A 271 3.46 13.52 -17.50
CA ALA A 271 2.81 12.30 -17.94
C ALA A 271 2.83 11.22 -16.84
N ALA A 272 3.95 11.08 -16.11
CA ALA A 272 4.03 10.17 -14.98
C ALA A 272 3.06 10.56 -13.84
N LEU A 273 2.91 11.86 -13.55
CA LEU A 273 1.90 12.34 -12.59
C LEU A 273 0.48 11.97 -13.01
N GLN A 274 0.14 12.01 -14.31
CA GLN A 274 -1.17 11.56 -14.79
C GLN A 274 -1.39 10.08 -14.48
N ILE A 275 -0.41 9.20 -14.71
CA ILE A 275 -0.48 7.78 -14.33
C ILE A 275 -0.71 7.62 -12.82
N MET A 276 0.03 8.38 -12.02
CA MET A 276 -0.12 8.36 -10.56
C MET A 276 -1.57 8.71 -10.14
N PHE A 277 -2.15 9.79 -10.67
CA PHE A 277 -3.54 10.15 -10.36
C PHE A 277 -4.57 9.19 -10.96
N GLY A 278 -4.34 8.68 -12.17
CA GLY A 278 -5.19 7.66 -12.80
C GLY A 278 -5.27 6.40 -11.96
N SER A 279 -4.13 5.92 -11.45
CA SER A 279 -4.10 4.75 -10.54
C SER A 279 -4.84 5.01 -9.23
N PHE A 280 -4.75 6.21 -8.65
CA PHE A 280 -5.49 6.57 -7.43
C PHE A 280 -7.01 6.58 -7.62
N LEU A 281 -7.50 6.91 -8.82
CA LEU A 281 -8.92 6.86 -9.14
C LEU A 281 -9.38 5.45 -9.47
N TYR A 282 -8.58 4.69 -10.24
CA TYR A 282 -8.92 3.35 -10.70
C TYR A 282 -9.30 2.42 -9.53
N LEU A 283 -8.42 2.29 -8.53
CA LEU A 283 -8.59 1.23 -7.52
C LEU A 283 -9.85 1.42 -6.65
N PRO A 284 -10.12 2.60 -6.05
CA PRO A 284 -11.33 2.81 -5.27
C PRO A 284 -12.61 2.64 -6.10
N ILE A 285 -12.63 3.14 -7.34
CA ILE A 285 -13.82 3.00 -8.22
C ILE A 285 -14.12 1.53 -8.46
N VAL A 286 -13.11 0.74 -8.81
CA VAL A 286 -13.27 -0.69 -9.09
C VAL A 286 -13.67 -1.47 -7.83
N GLN A 287 -13.03 -1.18 -6.69
CA GLN A 287 -13.37 -1.83 -5.41
C GLN A 287 -14.81 -1.51 -4.96
N ILE A 288 -15.26 -0.26 -5.12
CA ILE A 288 -16.64 0.13 -4.81
C ILE A 288 -17.62 -0.55 -5.78
N ALA A 289 -17.31 -0.59 -7.08
CA ALA A 289 -18.16 -1.24 -8.07
C ALA A 289 -18.37 -2.73 -7.75
N PHE A 290 -17.33 -3.46 -7.35
CA PHE A 290 -17.44 -4.85 -6.91
C PHE A 290 -18.35 -5.02 -5.69
N LEU A 291 -18.31 -4.10 -4.73
CA LEU A 291 -19.20 -4.16 -3.57
C LEU A 291 -20.65 -3.81 -3.92
N LEU A 292 -20.89 -2.85 -4.80
CA LEU A 292 -22.25 -2.44 -5.19
C LEU A 292 -22.99 -3.53 -5.94
N ASP A 293 -22.28 -4.36 -6.72
CA ASP A 293 -22.88 -5.49 -7.44
C ASP A 293 -23.36 -6.64 -6.53
N LYS A 294 -23.05 -6.57 -5.23
CA LYS A 294 -23.58 -7.49 -4.21
C LYS A 294 -24.91 -7.05 -3.59
N LEU A 295 -25.33 -5.81 -3.82
CA LEU A 295 -26.58 -5.24 -3.29
C LEU A 295 -27.74 -5.54 -4.21
#